data_AF-A0A962JGG5-F1
#
_entry.id   AF-A0A962JGG5-F1
#
_cell.length_a   1.000
_cell.length_b   1.000
_cell.length_c   1.000
_cell.angle_alpha   90.00
_cell.angle_beta   90.00
_cell.angle_gamma   90.00
#
_symmetry.space_group_name_H-M   'P 1'
#
loop_
_entity.id
_entity.type
_entity.pdbx_description
1 polymer ?
#
loop_
_entity_poly.entity_id
_entity_poly.type
_entity_poly.pdbx_seq_one_letter_code
_entity_poly.pdbx_strand_id
1 'polypeptide(L)'
;MANSNELIIWDTGLYGVPKDFDEALEMADTLSEQSADNISLNLKKFASKLSKVAQKAKQDDDFWEGYQNIEQEIASLSYAAFILEMPNRGWESILKEAVALASKLNLAVVYEEAIMAFLPDDQILPPENLPYWQDIKKSLKARTTSTFPKTLKQFKVLMEPKFDLLLAKYGFVGGLEMPERKGIYSAYSRKIGDIDQFIEVIYRLEDVYDGFTFIIRASISHKEVKYIYEQFEFYKPKPLAITILISSAIDLPPTDGIINNIESAEKFINYLQKQLLPVLNQISSVIAVDNFIQSGHPYTSFPTHGFHAPMRIIFARLANNPKYDKLITQLERDMNWGANDEFRATEWPKLLKYLQKVESLESND
;
A
#
# COMPACT_ATOMS: atom_id res chain seq x y z
N MET A 1 5.91 5.40 -27.97
CA MET A 1 6.89 5.52 -26.87
C MET A 1 6.16 5.13 -25.61
N ALA A 2 6.79 4.36 -24.72
CA ALA A 2 6.17 4.05 -23.43
C ALA A 2 6.07 5.36 -22.65
N ASN A 3 4.91 5.69 -22.05
CA ASN A 3 4.78 6.84 -21.15
C ASN A 3 5.80 6.69 -20.02
N SER A 4 6.94 7.36 -20.13
CA SER A 4 7.91 7.49 -19.07
C SER A 4 7.75 8.87 -18.44
N ASN A 5 7.56 8.88 -17.13
CA ASN A 5 7.38 10.10 -16.34
C ASN A 5 8.75 10.79 -16.23
N GLU A 6 9.05 11.74 -17.10
CA GLU A 6 10.41 12.30 -17.27
C GLU A 6 10.42 13.83 -17.41
N LEU A 7 11.54 14.45 -17.03
CA LEU A 7 11.88 15.82 -17.40
C LEU A 7 12.98 15.82 -18.45
N ILE A 8 12.78 16.55 -19.53
CA ILE A 8 13.79 16.75 -20.57
C ILE A 8 14.39 18.14 -20.39
N ILE A 9 15.71 18.20 -20.20
CA ILE A 9 16.42 19.40 -19.76
C ILE A 9 17.56 19.73 -20.73
N TRP A 10 17.61 20.95 -21.26
CA TRP A 10 18.69 21.37 -22.16
C TRP A 10 19.17 22.80 -21.87
N ASP A 11 20.36 23.12 -22.41
CA ASP A 11 20.97 24.45 -22.29
C ASP A 11 20.46 25.39 -23.38
N THR A 12 19.71 26.42 -22.99
CA THR A 12 19.11 27.35 -23.95
C THR A 12 20.13 28.26 -24.61
N GLY A 13 21.31 28.45 -23.99
CA GLY A 13 22.41 29.20 -24.59
C GLY A 13 23.09 28.47 -25.75
N LEU A 14 22.96 27.15 -25.81
CA LEU A 14 23.52 26.31 -26.87
C LEU A 14 22.48 25.94 -27.93
N TYR A 15 21.26 25.60 -27.52
CA TYR A 15 20.25 25.03 -28.40
C TYR A 15 19.04 25.95 -28.64
N GLY A 16 18.99 27.11 -27.98
CA GLY A 16 17.92 28.09 -28.14
C GLY A 16 16.83 27.99 -27.07
N VAL A 17 15.97 29.01 -27.07
CA VAL A 17 14.79 29.13 -26.20
C VAL A 17 13.55 28.93 -27.07
N PRO A 18 12.64 28.01 -26.74
CA PRO A 18 11.40 27.83 -27.49
C PRO A 18 10.44 29.00 -27.25
N LYS A 19 9.65 29.34 -28.26
CA LYS A 19 8.69 30.46 -28.26
C LYS A 19 7.33 30.08 -27.66
N ASP A 20 6.95 28.82 -27.79
CA ASP A 20 5.68 28.25 -27.35
C ASP A 20 5.87 26.79 -26.91
N PHE A 21 4.81 26.19 -26.37
CA PHE A 21 4.90 24.85 -25.79
C PHE A 21 5.11 23.77 -26.87
N ASP A 22 4.52 23.94 -28.06
CA ASP A 22 4.70 22.99 -29.17
C ASP A 22 6.15 22.96 -29.63
N GLU A 23 6.79 24.12 -29.80
CA GLU A 23 8.22 24.19 -30.11
C GLU A 23 9.08 23.63 -28.97
N ALA A 24 8.66 23.81 -27.70
CA ALA A 24 9.37 23.21 -26.58
C ALA A 24 9.34 21.67 -26.62
N LEU A 25 8.21 21.06 -27.00
CA LEU A 25 8.09 19.62 -27.20
C LEU A 25 8.95 19.13 -28.38
N GLU A 26 8.87 19.80 -29.53
CA GLU A 26 9.70 19.45 -30.71
C GLU A 26 11.20 19.51 -30.40
N MET A 27 11.62 20.53 -29.64
CA MET A 27 13.00 20.65 -29.16
C MET A 27 13.36 19.55 -28.17
N ALA A 28 12.48 19.21 -27.23
CA ALA A 28 12.72 18.16 -26.26
C ALA A 28 12.94 16.80 -26.94
N ASP A 29 12.05 16.43 -27.87
CA ASP A 29 12.15 15.20 -28.66
C ASP A 29 13.47 15.16 -29.43
N THR A 30 13.75 16.23 -30.19
CA THR A 30 14.96 16.29 -31.04
C THR A 30 16.25 16.24 -30.22
N LEU A 31 16.34 17.02 -29.14
CA LEU A 31 17.56 17.15 -28.34
C LEU A 31 17.83 15.95 -27.45
N SER A 32 16.80 15.19 -27.09
CA SER A 32 16.94 13.93 -26.34
C SER A 32 17.64 12.83 -27.15
N GLU A 33 17.52 12.88 -28.48
CA GLU A 33 18.15 11.93 -29.40
C GLU A 33 19.39 12.49 -30.12
N GLN A 34 19.58 13.81 -30.13
CA GLN A 34 20.71 14.46 -30.79
C GLN A 34 22.01 14.25 -30.01
N SER A 35 22.98 13.55 -30.62
CA SER A 35 24.32 13.39 -30.05
C SER A 35 25.03 14.73 -29.82
N ALA A 36 25.75 14.85 -28.72
CA ALA A 36 26.54 16.03 -28.38
C ALA A 36 27.98 15.65 -28.03
N ASP A 37 28.94 16.29 -28.71
CA ASP A 37 30.37 16.04 -28.49
C ASP A 37 30.85 16.52 -27.11
N ASN A 38 30.16 17.50 -26.52
CA ASN A 38 30.49 18.05 -25.21
C ASN A 38 29.22 18.37 -24.42
N ILE A 39 29.17 17.87 -23.19
CA ILE A 39 28.08 18.15 -22.24
C ILE A 39 28.16 19.60 -21.76
N SER A 40 27.02 20.30 -21.79
CA SER A 40 26.87 21.66 -21.27
C SER A 40 27.43 21.82 -19.85
N LEU A 41 28.19 22.90 -19.62
CA LEU A 41 28.64 23.28 -18.29
C LEU A 41 27.47 23.60 -17.34
N ASN A 42 26.37 24.14 -17.87
CA ASN A 42 25.18 24.45 -17.09
C ASN A 42 24.44 23.17 -16.67
N LEU A 43 24.37 22.16 -17.55
CA LEU A 43 23.87 20.82 -17.19
C LEU A 43 24.72 20.18 -16.09
N LYS A 44 26.05 20.22 -16.19
CA LYS A 44 26.95 19.73 -15.12
C LYS A 44 26.72 20.46 -13.79
N LYS A 45 26.56 21.78 -13.81
CA LYS A 45 26.24 22.58 -12.61
C LYS A 45 24.87 22.23 -12.04
N PHE A 46 23.89 21.98 -12.90
CA PHE A 46 22.55 21.57 -12.51
C PHE A 46 22.59 20.24 -11.76
N ALA A 47 23.20 19.20 -12.35
CA ALA A 47 23.37 17.90 -11.70
C ALA A 47 24.04 18.04 -10.33
N SER A 48 25.14 18.79 -10.24
CA SER A 48 25.84 18.94 -8.96
C SER A 48 25.02 19.62 -7.89
N LYS A 49 24.22 20.63 -8.26
CA LYS A 49 23.33 21.29 -7.31
C LYS A 49 22.17 20.38 -6.90
N LEU A 50 21.56 19.66 -7.84
CA LEU A 50 20.44 18.77 -7.56
C LEU A 50 20.87 17.57 -6.69
N SER A 51 22.03 16.96 -6.99
CA SER A 51 22.64 15.92 -6.15
C SER A 51 22.84 16.38 -4.69
N LYS A 52 23.29 17.63 -4.48
CA LYS A 52 23.43 18.19 -3.11
C LYS A 52 22.09 18.41 -2.42
N VAL A 53 21.07 18.85 -3.15
CA VAL A 53 19.70 18.97 -2.62
C VAL A 53 19.19 17.60 -2.20
N ALA A 54 19.30 16.59 -3.08
CA ALA A 54 18.88 15.22 -2.82
C ALA A 54 19.58 14.60 -1.60
N GLN A 55 20.90 14.78 -1.47
CA GLN A 55 21.67 14.29 -0.32
C GLN A 55 21.18 14.84 1.02
N LYS A 56 20.67 16.08 1.04
CA LYS A 56 20.08 16.69 2.24
C LYS A 56 18.63 16.21 2.44
N ALA A 57 17.83 16.24 1.38
CA ALA A 57 16.39 15.99 1.43
C ALA A 57 16.04 14.52 1.69
N LYS A 58 16.92 13.56 1.33
CA LYS A 58 16.71 12.13 1.58
C LYS A 58 16.53 11.75 3.05
N GLN A 59 16.99 12.61 3.97
CA GLN A 59 16.81 12.37 5.40
C GLN A 59 15.35 12.54 5.84
N ASP A 60 14.62 13.39 5.13
CA ASP A 60 13.23 13.73 5.41
C ASP A 60 12.28 12.92 4.53
N ASP A 61 12.65 12.71 3.27
CA ASP A 61 11.79 12.14 2.23
C ASP A 61 12.57 11.12 1.37
N ASP A 62 12.16 9.86 1.41
CA ASP A 62 12.86 8.70 0.82
C ASP A 62 12.91 8.73 -0.72
N PHE A 63 11.94 9.35 -1.38
CA PHE A 63 11.92 9.49 -2.84
C PHE A 63 13.10 10.30 -3.42
N TRP A 64 13.88 11.00 -2.59
CA TRP A 64 15.12 11.65 -3.03
C TRP A 64 16.31 10.69 -3.18
N GLU A 65 16.19 9.43 -2.77
CA GLU A 65 17.32 8.50 -2.70
C GLU A 65 18.01 8.29 -4.06
N GLY A 66 17.23 8.16 -5.14
CA GLY A 66 17.74 7.97 -6.51
C GLY A 66 18.50 9.17 -7.08
N TYR A 67 18.29 10.38 -6.54
CA TYR A 67 18.77 11.63 -7.11
C TYR A 67 20.15 12.05 -6.58
N GLN A 68 20.82 11.20 -5.82
CA GLN A 68 22.11 11.53 -5.18
C GLN A 68 23.28 11.54 -6.17
N ASN A 69 23.21 10.74 -7.24
CA ASN A 69 24.33 10.46 -8.14
C ASN A 69 24.13 11.02 -9.56
N ILE A 70 23.23 11.99 -9.74
CA ILE A 70 22.94 12.62 -11.04
C ILE A 70 24.21 13.18 -11.70
N GLU A 71 25.20 13.61 -10.92
CA GLU A 71 26.51 14.02 -11.45
C GLU A 71 27.18 12.94 -12.32
N GLN A 72 27.03 11.66 -11.95
CA GLN A 72 27.58 10.52 -12.68
C GLN A 72 26.77 10.26 -13.96
N GLU A 73 25.45 10.36 -13.88
CA GLU A 73 24.55 10.21 -15.03
C GLU A 73 24.85 11.25 -16.11
N ILE A 74 24.97 12.52 -15.71
CA ILE A 74 25.35 13.60 -16.63
C ILE A 74 26.78 13.42 -17.15
N ALA A 75 27.71 12.89 -16.36
CA ALA A 75 29.08 12.65 -16.84
C ALA A 75 29.14 11.60 -17.98
N SER A 76 28.18 10.67 -18.03
CA SER A 76 28.03 9.69 -19.10
C SER A 76 27.10 10.13 -20.24
N LEU A 77 26.54 11.33 -20.18
CA LEU A 77 25.58 11.82 -21.17
C LEU A 77 26.23 11.97 -22.55
N SER A 78 25.58 11.41 -23.56
CA SER A 78 26.02 11.48 -24.97
C SER A 78 25.11 12.36 -25.85
N TYR A 79 24.07 12.96 -25.26
CA TYR A 79 23.02 13.69 -25.96
C TYR A 79 22.94 15.16 -25.54
N ALA A 80 22.26 15.97 -26.35
CA ALA A 80 22.12 17.41 -26.17
C ALA A 80 21.21 17.79 -24.99
N ALA A 81 20.21 16.96 -24.69
CA ALA A 81 19.37 17.08 -23.51
C ALA A 81 19.68 15.99 -22.48
N PHE A 82 19.50 16.33 -21.21
CA PHE A 82 19.50 15.40 -20.09
C PHE A 82 18.07 14.99 -19.76
N ILE A 83 17.84 13.68 -19.65
CA ILE A 83 16.56 13.10 -19.22
C ILE A 83 16.66 12.78 -17.74
N LEU A 84 15.78 13.39 -16.95
CA LEU A 84 15.63 13.10 -15.53
C LEU A 84 14.35 12.30 -15.32
N GLU A 85 14.49 11.02 -14.95
CA GLU A 85 13.34 10.20 -14.55
C GLU A 85 12.68 10.77 -13.30
N MET A 86 11.35 10.88 -13.32
CA MET A 86 10.55 11.38 -12.21
C MET A 86 9.89 10.23 -11.45
N PRO A 87 9.86 10.29 -10.10
CA PRO A 87 9.23 9.24 -9.34
C PRO A 87 7.71 9.42 -9.43
N ASN A 88 6.95 8.35 -9.17
CA ASN A 88 5.49 8.48 -9.07
C ASN A 88 5.07 9.34 -7.87
N ARG A 89 5.85 9.30 -6.78
CA ARG A 89 5.61 10.02 -5.53
C ARG A 89 6.65 11.11 -5.29
N GLY A 90 6.20 12.28 -4.83
CA GLY A 90 7.09 13.38 -4.46
C GLY A 90 7.68 14.12 -5.66
N TRP A 91 7.20 13.82 -6.88
CA TRP A 91 7.62 14.46 -8.11
C TRP A 91 7.45 15.98 -8.06
N GLU A 92 6.44 16.50 -7.35
CA GLU A 92 6.22 17.94 -7.24
C GLU A 92 7.39 18.63 -6.52
N SER A 93 7.94 17.97 -5.49
CA SER A 93 9.08 18.48 -4.73
C SER A 93 10.35 18.49 -5.59
N ILE A 94 10.56 17.42 -6.37
CA ILE A 94 11.70 17.32 -7.28
C ILE A 94 11.57 18.34 -8.40
N LEU A 95 10.40 18.42 -9.05
CA LEU A 95 10.11 19.37 -10.11
C LEU A 95 10.37 20.80 -9.65
N LYS A 96 9.90 21.16 -8.45
CA LYS A 96 10.13 22.50 -7.88
C LYS A 96 11.60 22.84 -7.72
N GLU A 97 12.40 21.92 -7.19
CA GLU A 97 13.83 22.19 -7.03
C GLU A 97 14.56 22.17 -8.39
N ALA A 98 14.21 21.24 -9.28
CA ALA A 98 14.76 21.16 -10.63
C ALA A 98 14.49 22.44 -11.43
N VAL A 99 13.23 22.90 -11.50
CA VAL A 99 12.85 24.14 -12.19
C VAL A 99 13.56 25.36 -11.58
N ALA A 100 13.64 25.46 -10.25
CA ALA A 100 14.32 26.57 -9.59
C ALA A 100 15.84 26.60 -9.85
N LEU A 101 16.46 25.42 -10.03
CA LEU A 101 17.87 25.30 -10.41
C LEU A 101 18.08 25.60 -11.90
N ALA A 102 17.21 25.09 -12.76
CA ALA A 102 17.26 25.26 -14.20
C ALA A 102 17.13 26.74 -14.61
N SER A 103 16.14 27.44 -14.05
CA SER A 103 15.93 28.89 -14.25
C SER A 103 17.20 29.70 -13.96
N LYS A 104 17.92 29.38 -12.87
CA LYS A 104 19.18 30.06 -12.49
C LYS A 104 20.39 29.70 -13.35
N LEU A 105 20.28 28.66 -14.18
CA LEU A 105 21.37 28.11 -14.98
C LEU A 105 21.10 28.25 -16.48
N ASN A 106 20.09 29.03 -16.88
CA ASN A 106 19.66 29.19 -18.28
C ASN A 106 19.38 27.83 -18.95
N LEU A 107 18.68 26.96 -18.23
CA LEU A 107 18.22 25.68 -18.75
C LEU A 107 16.71 25.74 -18.97
N ALA A 108 16.26 25.12 -20.04
CA ALA A 108 14.84 24.82 -20.25
C ALA A 108 14.54 23.42 -19.72
N VAL A 109 13.32 23.25 -19.20
CA VAL A 109 12.80 21.98 -18.68
C VAL A 109 11.44 21.72 -19.31
N VAL A 110 11.25 20.58 -19.95
CA VAL A 110 9.94 20.13 -20.44
C VAL A 110 9.47 18.98 -19.57
N TYR A 111 8.20 19.06 -19.17
CA TYR A 111 7.48 17.99 -18.50
C TYR A 111 6.18 17.69 -19.25
N GLU A 112 6.23 16.69 -20.12
CA GLU A 112 5.15 16.36 -21.06
C GLU A 112 3.88 15.91 -20.32
N GLU A 113 4.00 15.01 -19.34
CA GLU A 113 2.86 14.50 -18.55
C GLU A 113 2.08 15.61 -17.81
N ALA A 114 2.74 16.73 -17.50
CA ALA A 114 2.11 17.88 -16.86
C ALA A 114 1.82 19.03 -17.83
N ILE A 115 2.08 18.85 -19.14
CA ILE A 115 1.90 19.83 -20.21
C ILE A 115 2.55 21.18 -19.84
N MET A 116 3.80 21.14 -19.36
CA MET A 116 4.51 22.34 -18.92
C MET A 116 5.94 22.36 -19.43
N ALA A 117 6.37 23.51 -19.95
CA ALA A 117 7.77 23.84 -20.14
C ALA A 117 8.13 25.04 -19.25
N PHE A 118 9.28 24.96 -18.61
CA PHE A 118 9.84 25.99 -17.76
C PHE A 118 11.09 26.53 -18.42
N LEU A 119 11.09 27.84 -18.67
CA LEU A 119 12.15 28.54 -19.37
C LEU A 119 12.97 29.40 -18.39
N PRO A 120 14.13 29.93 -18.83
CA PRO A 120 14.84 30.96 -18.08
C PRO A 120 13.92 32.14 -17.72
N ASP A 121 14.30 32.89 -16.67
CA ASP A 121 13.53 34.02 -16.14
C ASP A 121 12.13 33.66 -15.58
N ASP A 122 11.97 32.42 -15.12
CA ASP A 122 10.75 31.88 -14.51
C ASP A 122 9.51 31.91 -15.45
N GLN A 123 9.72 31.98 -16.76
CA GLN A 123 8.67 31.86 -17.75
C GLN A 123 8.14 30.42 -17.84
N ILE A 124 6.83 30.29 -18.02
CA ILE A 124 6.13 29.00 -18.14
C ILE A 124 5.36 28.97 -19.44
N LEU A 125 5.44 27.84 -20.13
CA LEU A 125 4.69 27.54 -21.33
C LEU A 125 3.84 26.28 -21.10
N PRO A 126 2.59 26.26 -21.58
CA PRO A 126 1.88 27.44 -22.05
C PRO A 126 1.49 28.35 -20.85
N PRO A 127 1.36 29.68 -21.03
CA PRO A 127 1.13 30.61 -19.92
C PRO A 127 -0.12 30.33 -19.07
N GLU A 128 -1.14 29.71 -19.65
CA GLU A 128 -2.35 29.25 -18.99
C GLU A 128 -2.13 28.19 -17.90
N ASN A 129 -0.97 27.52 -17.89
CA ASN A 129 -0.59 26.57 -16.84
C ASN A 129 0.11 27.22 -15.65
N LEU A 130 0.35 28.53 -15.69
CA LEU A 130 0.88 29.28 -14.54
C LEU A 130 0.03 29.10 -13.27
N PRO A 131 -1.32 29.20 -13.29
CA PRO A 131 -2.13 28.95 -12.09
C PRO A 131 -1.94 27.54 -11.53
N TYR A 132 -1.91 26.51 -12.39
CA TYR A 132 -1.66 25.13 -11.98
C TYR A 132 -0.30 24.99 -11.28
N TRP A 133 0.75 25.60 -11.84
CA TRP A 133 2.06 25.64 -11.20
C TRP A 133 2.07 26.37 -9.84
N GLN A 134 1.32 27.47 -9.72
CA GLN A 134 1.19 28.16 -8.44
C GLN A 134 0.46 27.30 -7.39
N ASP A 135 -0.54 26.53 -7.81
CA ASP A 135 -1.27 25.61 -6.92
C ASP A 135 -0.37 24.46 -6.44
N ILE A 136 0.48 23.90 -7.31
CA ILE A 136 1.51 22.91 -6.91
C ILE A 136 2.40 23.51 -5.81
N LYS A 137 2.95 24.71 -6.04
CA LYS A 137 3.82 25.38 -5.05
C LYS A 137 3.08 25.68 -3.74
N LYS A 138 1.82 26.08 -3.80
CA LYS A 138 0.97 26.34 -2.63
C LYS A 138 0.70 25.05 -1.85
N SER A 139 0.41 23.96 -2.55
CA SER A 139 0.22 22.62 -1.97
C SER A 139 1.49 22.16 -1.25
N LEU A 140 2.65 22.24 -1.90
CA LEU A 140 3.95 21.91 -1.29
C LEU A 140 4.23 22.75 -0.04
N LYS A 141 3.92 24.05 -0.09
CA LYS A 141 4.07 24.95 1.07
C LYS A 141 3.12 24.57 2.22
N ALA A 142 1.90 24.14 1.91
CA ALA A 142 0.97 23.64 2.92
C ALA A 142 1.44 22.30 3.52
N ARG A 143 2.04 21.41 2.70
CA ARG A 143 2.64 20.15 3.17
C ARG A 143 3.85 20.39 4.08
N THR A 144 4.68 21.42 3.83
CA THR A 144 5.82 21.72 4.71
C THR A 144 5.43 22.34 6.04
N THR A 145 4.27 23.00 6.12
CA THR A 145 3.72 23.55 7.38
C THR A 145 2.77 22.59 8.10
N SER A 146 2.36 21.51 7.43
CA SER A 146 1.52 20.47 8.03
C SER A 146 2.26 19.72 9.12
N THR A 147 1.61 19.54 10.28
CA THR A 147 2.06 18.64 11.34
C THR A 147 1.66 17.19 11.07
N PHE A 148 1.01 16.92 9.93
CA PHE A 148 0.61 15.57 9.55
C PHE A 148 1.83 14.74 9.11
N PRO A 149 1.84 13.42 9.38
CA PRO A 149 2.94 12.54 9.00
C PRO A 149 3.30 12.58 7.51
N LYS A 150 4.59 12.44 7.20
CA LYS A 150 5.14 12.32 5.84
C LYS A 150 5.76 10.96 5.57
N THR A 151 6.16 10.25 6.63
CA THR A 151 6.74 8.91 6.55
C THR A 151 5.87 7.89 7.28
N LEU A 152 5.97 6.62 6.90
CA LEU A 152 5.27 5.52 7.59
C LEU A 152 5.61 5.44 9.08
N LYS A 153 6.84 5.78 9.48
CA LYS A 153 7.25 5.80 10.89
C LYS A 153 6.50 6.87 11.67
N GLN A 154 6.44 8.10 11.14
CA GLN A 154 5.67 9.18 11.75
C GLN A 154 4.17 8.84 11.79
N PHE A 155 3.66 8.20 10.73
CA PHE A 155 2.25 7.81 10.66
C PHE A 155 1.89 6.73 11.67
N LYS A 156 2.78 5.74 11.87
CA LYS A 156 2.63 4.77 12.96
C LYS A 156 2.61 5.45 14.33
N VAL A 157 3.52 6.38 14.61
CA VAL A 157 3.53 7.14 15.88
C VAL A 157 2.21 7.88 16.10
N LEU A 158 1.60 8.43 15.04
CA LEU A 158 0.30 9.10 15.12
C LEU A 158 -0.86 8.12 15.42
N MET A 159 -0.87 6.97 14.75
CA MET A 159 -2.05 6.09 14.68
C MET A 159 -2.04 4.94 15.67
N GLU A 160 -0.87 4.41 16.04
CA GLU A 160 -0.75 3.29 16.98
C GLU A 160 -1.44 3.57 18.32
N PRO A 161 -1.25 4.74 18.97
CA PRO A 161 -1.97 5.03 20.21
C PRO A 161 -3.49 5.06 20.06
N LYS A 162 -4.00 5.42 18.87
CA LYS A 162 -5.45 5.41 18.58
C LYS A 162 -5.97 3.98 18.47
N PHE A 163 -5.22 3.09 17.83
CA PHE A 163 -5.53 1.66 17.79
C PHE A 163 -5.45 1.05 19.18
N ASP A 164 -4.41 1.34 19.95
CA ASP A 164 -4.25 0.84 21.33
C ASP A 164 -5.48 1.21 22.17
N LEU A 165 -5.88 2.48 22.16
CA LEU A 165 -7.04 2.95 22.91
C LEU A 165 -8.35 2.34 22.42
N LEU A 166 -8.53 2.21 21.10
CA LEU A 166 -9.73 1.62 20.51
C LEU A 166 -9.85 0.14 20.87
N LEU A 167 -8.78 -0.63 20.62
CA LEU A 167 -8.75 -2.08 20.74
C LEU A 167 -8.74 -2.55 22.19
N ALA A 168 -8.13 -1.78 23.11
CA ALA A 168 -8.18 -2.07 24.54
C ALA A 168 -9.61 -2.12 25.09
N LYS A 169 -10.54 -1.30 24.55
CA LYS A 169 -11.98 -1.34 24.94
C LYS A 169 -12.65 -2.68 24.62
N TYR A 170 -12.09 -3.43 23.67
CA TYR A 170 -12.56 -4.75 23.26
C TYR A 170 -11.69 -5.88 23.84
N GLY A 171 -10.79 -5.57 24.78
CA GLY A 171 -9.95 -6.56 25.47
C GLY A 171 -8.74 -7.05 24.66
N PHE A 172 -8.39 -6.37 23.57
CA PHE A 172 -7.15 -6.64 22.83
C PHE A 172 -5.93 -6.04 23.53
N VAL A 173 -4.82 -6.79 23.49
CA VAL A 173 -3.51 -6.39 24.00
C VAL A 173 -2.57 -6.26 22.81
N GLY A 174 -1.86 -5.14 22.72
CA GLY A 174 -0.87 -4.87 21.66
C GLY A 174 0.50 -5.48 21.93
N GLY A 175 1.41 -5.31 20.96
CA GLY A 175 2.80 -5.77 21.07
C GLY A 175 3.01 -7.24 20.68
N LEU A 176 2.07 -7.83 19.95
CA LEU A 176 2.25 -9.18 19.42
C LEU A 176 3.26 -9.17 18.27
N GLU A 177 4.31 -9.97 18.38
CA GLU A 177 5.22 -10.20 17.25
C GLU A 177 4.62 -11.20 16.27
N MET A 178 4.49 -10.79 15.00
CA MET A 178 3.98 -11.65 13.94
C MET A 178 5.13 -12.36 13.23
N PRO A 179 5.08 -13.70 13.09
CA PRO A 179 6.12 -14.45 12.38
C PRO A 179 6.30 -13.94 10.96
N GLU A 180 7.56 -13.85 10.50
CA GLU A 180 7.91 -13.61 9.09
C GLU A 180 7.39 -12.28 8.53
N ARG A 181 6.98 -11.33 9.39
CA ARG A 181 6.40 -10.07 8.94
C ARG A 181 7.44 -9.07 8.50
N LYS A 182 7.28 -8.57 7.27
CA LYS A 182 8.04 -7.45 6.71
C LYS A 182 7.19 -6.16 6.73
N GLY A 183 7.87 -5.02 6.85
CA GLY A 183 7.24 -3.69 6.84
C GLY A 183 6.89 -3.15 8.23
N ILE A 184 6.20 -2.02 8.26
CA ILE A 184 5.76 -1.35 9.48
C ILE A 184 4.34 -1.84 9.82
N TYR A 185 4.17 -2.42 11.01
CA TYR A 185 2.90 -2.99 11.45
C TYR A 185 2.67 -2.77 12.96
N SER A 186 1.42 -2.93 13.38
CA SER A 186 1.00 -3.09 14.78
C SER A 186 0.17 -4.36 14.84
N ALA A 187 0.32 -5.14 15.91
CA ALA A 187 -0.44 -6.37 16.06
C ALA A 187 -0.92 -6.57 17.50
N TYR A 188 -2.12 -7.13 17.58
CA TYR A 188 -2.94 -7.21 18.76
C TYR A 188 -3.54 -8.60 18.88
N SER A 189 -3.74 -9.07 20.10
CA SER A 189 -4.46 -10.31 20.37
C SER A 189 -5.41 -10.19 21.54
N ARG A 190 -6.45 -11.01 21.55
CA ARG A 190 -7.28 -11.28 22.71
C ARG A 190 -7.69 -12.73 22.73
N LYS A 191 -8.09 -13.21 23.90
CA LYS A 191 -8.68 -14.51 24.09
C LYS A 191 -10.09 -14.38 24.68
N ILE A 192 -11.05 -15.06 24.07
CA ILE A 192 -12.45 -15.12 24.51
C ILE A 192 -12.82 -16.59 24.62
N GLY A 193 -12.87 -17.13 25.84
CA GLY A 193 -13.01 -18.57 26.05
C GLY A 193 -11.88 -19.34 25.35
N ASP A 194 -12.23 -20.26 24.45
CA ASP A 194 -11.29 -21.05 23.65
C ASP A 194 -10.98 -20.45 22.27
N ILE A 195 -11.47 -19.23 22.01
CA ILE A 195 -11.22 -18.49 20.77
C ILE A 195 -10.07 -17.50 20.99
N ASP A 196 -9.02 -17.63 20.20
CA ASP A 196 -7.96 -16.62 20.07
C ASP A 196 -8.27 -15.74 18.86
N GLN A 197 -8.30 -14.42 19.07
CA GLN A 197 -8.46 -13.46 18.00
C GLN A 197 -7.22 -12.58 17.89
N PHE A 198 -6.84 -12.28 16.65
CA PHE A 198 -5.70 -11.45 16.33
C PHE A 198 -6.16 -10.32 15.41
N ILE A 199 -5.58 -9.14 15.57
CA ILE A 199 -5.72 -8.04 14.61
C ILE A 199 -4.31 -7.56 14.29
N GLU A 200 -3.98 -7.57 13.01
CA GLU A 200 -2.77 -6.98 12.46
C GLU A 200 -3.17 -5.75 11.62
N VAL A 201 -2.49 -4.64 11.86
CA VAL A 201 -2.63 -3.39 11.11
C VAL A 201 -1.31 -3.11 10.41
N ILE A 202 -1.32 -3.19 9.09
CA ILE A 202 -0.14 -2.96 8.25
C ILE A 202 -0.24 -1.55 7.69
N TYR A 203 0.78 -0.74 7.96
CA TYR A 203 0.84 0.65 7.53
C TYR A 203 1.35 0.69 6.09
N ARG A 204 0.62 1.36 5.21
CA ARG A 204 1.00 1.56 3.81
C ARG A 204 0.97 3.03 3.46
N LEU A 205 1.80 3.35 2.48
CA LEU A 205 1.93 4.67 1.89
C LEU A 205 1.64 4.44 0.41
N GLU A 206 0.60 5.08 -0.10
CA GLU A 206 0.18 4.91 -1.49
C GLU A 206 0.79 6.02 -2.33
N ASP A 207 1.58 5.62 -3.32
CA ASP A 207 2.32 6.56 -4.17
C ASP A 207 1.39 7.43 -5.02
N VAL A 208 0.26 6.88 -5.47
CA VAL A 208 -0.69 7.55 -6.37
C VAL A 208 -1.50 8.66 -5.67
N TYR A 209 -1.77 8.50 -4.38
CA TYR A 209 -2.73 9.37 -3.66
C TYR A 209 -2.07 10.31 -2.65
N ASP A 210 -0.74 10.29 -2.55
CA ASP A 210 0.05 11.02 -1.55
C ASP A 210 -0.57 10.93 -0.15
N GLY A 211 -0.88 9.71 0.27
CA GLY A 211 -1.62 9.44 1.50
C GLY A 211 -1.33 8.05 2.04
N PHE A 212 -1.74 7.83 3.29
CA PHE A 212 -1.54 6.56 3.96
C PHE A 212 -2.78 5.67 3.83
N THR A 213 -2.57 4.37 3.83
CA THR A 213 -3.63 3.36 3.86
C THR A 213 -3.26 2.28 4.88
N PHE A 214 -4.23 1.41 5.15
CA PHE A 214 -4.05 0.26 6.01
C PHE A 214 -4.44 -1.02 5.28
N ILE A 215 -3.69 -2.08 5.51
CA ILE A 215 -4.23 -3.44 5.36
C ILE A 215 -4.48 -3.95 6.78
N ILE A 216 -5.73 -4.25 7.08
CA ILE A 216 -6.13 -4.87 8.34
C ILE A 216 -6.38 -6.35 8.09
N ARG A 217 -5.72 -7.18 8.89
CA ARG A 217 -5.94 -8.61 8.92
C ARG A 217 -6.44 -8.99 10.30
N ALA A 218 -7.69 -9.41 10.41
CA ALA A 218 -8.20 -10.05 11.60
C ALA A 218 -8.11 -11.57 11.42
N SER A 219 -7.70 -12.30 12.45
CA SER A 219 -7.59 -13.75 12.40
C SER A 219 -8.26 -14.39 13.60
N ILE A 220 -8.90 -15.53 13.40
CA ILE A 220 -9.61 -16.27 14.44
C ILE A 220 -9.08 -17.69 14.48
N SER A 221 -8.63 -18.12 15.66
CA SER A 221 -8.16 -19.48 15.92
C SER A 221 -8.96 -20.10 17.06
N HIS A 222 -9.05 -21.43 17.04
CA HIS A 222 -9.65 -22.21 18.11
C HIS A 222 -8.76 -23.42 18.38
N LYS A 223 -8.49 -23.70 19.65
CA LYS A 223 -7.51 -24.72 20.06
C LYS A 223 -7.80 -26.09 19.44
N GLU A 224 -9.03 -26.58 19.51
CA GLU A 224 -9.40 -27.90 18.98
C GLU A 224 -9.38 -27.94 17.45
N VAL A 225 -9.72 -26.83 16.79
CA VAL A 225 -9.63 -26.75 15.33
C VAL A 225 -8.18 -26.85 14.90
N LYS A 226 -7.29 -26.14 15.60
CA LYS A 226 -5.84 -26.19 15.38
C LYS A 226 -5.32 -27.61 15.57
N TYR A 227 -5.67 -28.26 16.67
CA TYR A 227 -5.26 -29.63 16.98
C TYR A 227 -5.64 -30.64 15.89
N ILE A 228 -6.89 -30.57 15.41
CA ILE A 228 -7.38 -31.43 14.32
C ILE A 228 -6.64 -31.10 13.02
N TYR A 229 -6.54 -29.81 12.66
CA TYR A 229 -5.91 -29.39 11.41
C TYR A 229 -4.44 -29.84 11.32
N GLU A 230 -3.71 -29.80 12.43
CA GLU A 230 -2.30 -30.19 12.49
C GLU A 230 -2.04 -31.68 12.22
N GLN A 231 -3.07 -32.54 12.28
CA GLN A 231 -2.96 -33.97 11.94
C GLN A 231 -2.86 -34.24 10.43
N PHE A 232 -2.99 -33.21 9.59
CA PHE A 232 -3.02 -33.31 8.14
C PHE A 232 -1.91 -32.48 7.50
N GLU A 233 -1.58 -32.83 6.25
CA GLU A 233 -0.51 -32.20 5.47
C GLU A 233 -0.97 -30.96 4.69
N PHE A 234 -2.16 -30.41 4.99
CA PHE A 234 -2.59 -29.14 4.41
C PHE A 234 -1.59 -28.02 4.75
N TYR A 235 -1.56 -27.00 3.89
CA TYR A 235 -0.81 -25.76 4.12
C TYR A 235 -1.17 -25.15 5.48
N LYS A 236 -0.13 -24.77 6.24
CA LYS A 236 -0.25 -24.26 7.61
C LYS A 236 0.03 -22.74 7.61
N PRO A 237 -1.00 -21.88 7.53
CA PRO A 237 -0.79 -20.44 7.69
C PRO A 237 -0.21 -20.14 9.07
N LYS A 238 0.55 -19.06 9.17
CA LYS A 238 1.08 -18.54 10.44
C LYS A 238 0.44 -17.17 10.71
N PRO A 239 -0.36 -17.01 11.79
CA PRO A 239 -0.84 -18.05 12.71
C PRO A 239 -1.85 -19.02 12.05
N LEU A 240 -2.01 -20.22 12.63
CA LEU A 240 -2.97 -21.22 12.14
C LEU A 240 -4.40 -20.80 12.52
N ALA A 241 -5.00 -20.00 11.64
CA ALA A 241 -6.26 -19.29 11.89
C ALA A 241 -7.03 -19.02 10.59
N ILE A 242 -8.34 -18.85 10.71
CA ILE A 242 -9.15 -18.26 9.63
C ILE A 242 -8.83 -16.77 9.56
N THR A 243 -8.61 -16.28 8.34
CA THR A 243 -8.22 -14.89 8.10
C THR A 243 -9.37 -14.10 7.50
N ILE A 244 -9.66 -12.94 8.09
CA ILE A 244 -10.50 -11.88 7.56
C ILE A 244 -9.56 -10.77 7.09
N LEU A 245 -9.64 -10.42 5.81
CA LEU A 245 -8.80 -9.39 5.21
C LEU A 245 -9.64 -8.17 4.84
N ILE A 246 -9.18 -6.99 5.25
CA ILE A 246 -9.79 -5.70 4.91
C ILE A 246 -8.68 -4.76 4.47
N SER A 247 -8.67 -4.41 3.20
CA SER A 247 -7.79 -3.38 2.64
C SER A 247 -8.52 -2.04 2.63
N SER A 248 -7.99 -1.03 3.32
CA SER A 248 -8.60 0.30 3.30
C SER A 248 -8.64 0.91 1.90
N ALA A 249 -7.71 0.51 1.03
CA ALA A 249 -7.63 0.99 -0.34
C ALA A 249 -8.68 0.39 -1.29
N ILE A 250 -9.31 -0.75 -0.93
CA ILE A 250 -10.15 -1.54 -1.84
C ILE A 250 -11.56 -1.74 -1.26
N ASP A 251 -11.62 -2.07 0.03
CA ASP A 251 -12.84 -2.52 0.69
C ASP A 251 -13.59 -1.37 1.39
N LEU A 252 -12.98 -0.19 1.47
CA LEU A 252 -13.60 1.02 2.02
C LEU A 252 -13.94 2.01 0.91
N PRO A 253 -14.94 2.90 1.13
CA PRO A 253 -15.14 4.03 0.25
C PRO A 253 -13.81 4.78 0.02
N PRO A 254 -13.44 5.15 -1.22
CA PRO A 254 -12.13 5.74 -1.53
C PRO A 254 -11.77 6.96 -0.67
N THR A 255 -12.76 7.76 -0.29
CA THR A 255 -12.59 8.94 0.58
C THR A 255 -12.31 8.62 2.04
N ASP A 256 -12.62 7.40 2.48
CA ASP A 256 -12.43 6.91 3.85
C ASP A 256 -11.25 5.94 3.96
N GLY A 257 -10.78 5.44 2.82
CA GLY A 257 -9.65 4.52 2.70
C GLY A 257 -8.27 5.18 2.71
N ILE A 258 -8.17 6.40 2.16
CA ILE A 258 -6.96 7.20 2.06
C ILE A 258 -6.91 8.20 3.22
N ILE A 259 -5.79 8.19 3.95
CA ILE A 259 -5.57 9.00 5.14
C ILE A 259 -4.46 10.00 4.86
N ASN A 260 -4.81 11.27 4.69
CA ASN A 260 -3.87 12.35 4.37
C ASN A 260 -3.98 13.56 5.31
N ASN A 261 -4.86 13.46 6.31
CA ASN A 261 -5.02 14.46 7.37
C ASN A 261 -5.65 13.86 8.63
N ILE A 262 -5.70 14.63 9.72
CA ILE A 262 -6.25 14.18 11.01
C ILE A 262 -7.74 13.80 10.91
N GLU A 263 -8.54 14.52 10.13
CA GLU A 263 -9.97 14.22 9.97
C GLU A 263 -10.19 12.85 9.31
N SER A 264 -9.47 12.55 8.23
CA SER A 264 -9.50 11.25 7.57
C SER A 264 -9.04 10.10 8.48
N ALA A 265 -8.04 10.35 9.33
CA ALA A 265 -7.59 9.39 10.35
C ALA A 265 -8.69 9.09 11.39
N GLU A 266 -9.40 10.11 11.87
CA GLU A 266 -10.52 9.93 12.81
C GLU A 266 -11.71 9.22 12.17
N LYS A 267 -12.03 9.53 10.89
CA LYS A 267 -13.07 8.81 10.14
C LYS A 267 -12.75 7.32 10.05
N PHE A 268 -11.51 6.97 9.77
CA PHE A 268 -11.06 5.58 9.71
C PHE A 268 -11.21 4.86 11.06
N ILE A 269 -10.76 5.47 12.16
CA ILE A 269 -10.93 4.91 13.52
C ILE A 269 -12.41 4.67 13.85
N ASN A 270 -13.27 5.65 13.53
CA ASN A 270 -14.72 5.54 13.73
C ASN A 270 -15.33 4.42 12.89
N TYR A 271 -14.85 4.21 11.66
CA TYR A 271 -15.29 3.09 10.83
C TYR A 271 -14.98 1.75 11.48
N LEU A 272 -13.74 1.54 11.97
CA LEU A 272 -13.39 0.28 12.65
C LEU A 272 -14.25 0.03 13.88
N GLN A 273 -14.48 1.09 14.68
CA GLN A 273 -15.31 1.01 15.88
C GLN A 273 -16.77 0.62 15.56
N LYS A 274 -17.33 1.12 14.45
CA LYS A 274 -18.73 0.90 14.10
C LYS A 274 -18.98 -0.36 13.28
N GLN A 275 -18.02 -0.78 12.47
CA GLN A 275 -18.23 -1.82 11.47
C GLN A 275 -17.46 -3.10 11.79
N LEU A 276 -16.15 -3.02 11.98
CA LEU A 276 -15.30 -4.22 12.15
C LEU A 276 -15.37 -4.80 13.57
N LEU A 277 -15.11 -3.98 14.58
CA LEU A 277 -14.96 -4.46 15.95
C LEU A 277 -16.25 -5.09 16.54
N PRO A 278 -17.46 -4.57 16.26
CA PRO A 278 -18.69 -5.23 16.70
C PRO A 278 -18.84 -6.65 16.14
N VAL A 279 -18.48 -6.87 14.87
CA VAL A 279 -18.51 -8.19 14.24
C VAL A 279 -17.54 -9.13 14.95
N LEU A 280 -16.28 -8.72 15.14
CA LEU A 280 -15.29 -9.55 15.84
C LEU A 280 -15.71 -9.85 17.28
N ASN A 281 -16.39 -8.91 17.95
CA ASN A 281 -16.88 -9.09 19.32
C ASN A 281 -18.03 -10.09 19.46
N GLN A 282 -18.79 -10.34 18.39
CA GLN A 282 -19.84 -11.35 18.38
C GLN A 282 -19.29 -12.78 18.19
N ILE A 283 -18.04 -12.92 17.74
CA ILE A 283 -17.40 -14.21 17.48
C ILE A 283 -16.73 -14.72 18.76
N SER A 284 -17.53 -15.32 19.64
CA SER A 284 -17.09 -15.76 20.97
C SER A 284 -17.14 -17.29 21.20
N SER A 285 -17.60 -18.06 20.23
CA SER A 285 -17.70 -19.53 20.32
C SER A 285 -17.47 -20.19 18.96
N VAL A 286 -17.26 -21.51 18.96
CA VAL A 286 -17.09 -22.29 17.72
C VAL A 286 -18.31 -22.18 16.80
N ILE A 287 -19.53 -22.14 17.37
CA ILE A 287 -20.79 -21.94 16.65
C ILE A 287 -20.84 -20.53 16.03
N ALA A 288 -20.42 -19.50 16.77
CA ALA A 288 -20.38 -18.14 16.25
C ALA A 288 -19.36 -17.99 15.11
N VAL A 289 -18.20 -18.65 15.21
CA VAL A 289 -17.23 -18.69 14.11
C VAL A 289 -17.82 -19.36 12.89
N ASP A 290 -18.39 -20.55 13.04
CA ASP A 290 -18.98 -21.30 11.93
C ASP A 290 -20.12 -20.51 11.27
N ASN A 291 -21.06 -19.98 12.05
CA ASN A 291 -22.13 -19.14 11.54
C ASN A 291 -21.60 -17.93 10.76
N PHE A 292 -20.54 -17.29 11.25
CA PHE A 292 -19.90 -16.17 10.56
C PHE A 292 -19.26 -16.62 9.24
N ILE A 293 -18.32 -17.57 9.25
CA ILE A 293 -17.52 -17.95 8.08
C ILE A 293 -18.34 -18.64 6.97
N GLN A 294 -19.49 -19.23 7.32
CA GLN A 294 -20.41 -19.85 6.36
C GLN A 294 -21.50 -18.87 5.87
N SER A 295 -21.54 -17.63 6.38
CA SER A 295 -22.50 -16.61 5.96
C SER A 295 -22.07 -15.87 4.70
N GLY A 296 -23.01 -15.12 4.12
CA GLY A 296 -22.74 -14.14 3.04
C GLY A 296 -22.33 -12.76 3.56
N HIS A 297 -21.74 -12.65 4.75
CA HIS A 297 -21.33 -11.36 5.31
C HIS A 297 -20.20 -10.73 4.45
N PRO A 298 -20.13 -9.40 4.27
CA PRO A 298 -19.10 -8.78 3.43
C PRO A 298 -17.65 -9.15 3.80
N TYR A 299 -17.38 -9.33 5.10
CA TYR A 299 -16.07 -9.75 5.62
C TYR A 299 -15.76 -11.25 5.48
N THR A 300 -16.64 -12.05 4.87
CA THR A 300 -16.41 -13.49 4.65
C THR A 300 -15.91 -13.80 3.24
N SER A 301 -15.75 -12.79 2.37
CA SER A 301 -15.21 -12.96 1.02
C SER A 301 -13.88 -13.74 1.00
N PHE A 302 -12.94 -13.36 1.87
CA PHE A 302 -11.67 -14.07 1.99
C PHE A 302 -11.76 -15.38 2.80
N PRO A 303 -12.43 -15.43 3.98
CA PRO A 303 -12.68 -16.69 4.69
C PRO A 303 -13.33 -17.79 3.85
N THR A 304 -14.15 -17.43 2.85
CA THR A 304 -14.86 -18.39 1.99
C THR A 304 -14.03 -18.94 0.83
N HIS A 305 -12.81 -18.44 0.62
CA HIS A 305 -11.90 -18.97 -0.39
C HIS A 305 -11.53 -20.44 -0.17
N GLY A 306 -11.18 -21.09 -1.28
CA GLY A 306 -10.73 -22.49 -1.37
C GLY A 306 -9.69 -22.91 -0.36
N PHE A 307 -8.73 -22.03 -0.19
CA PHE A 307 -7.65 -22.15 0.77
C PHE A 307 -8.10 -22.52 2.19
N HIS A 308 -9.24 -21.99 2.65
CA HIS A 308 -9.74 -22.22 4.02
C HIS A 308 -10.69 -23.43 4.15
N ALA A 309 -10.92 -24.20 3.07
CA ALA A 309 -11.86 -25.34 3.08
C ALA A 309 -11.67 -26.31 4.25
N PRO A 310 -10.43 -26.75 4.58
CA PRO A 310 -10.25 -27.72 5.67
C PRO A 310 -10.60 -27.13 7.04
N MET A 311 -10.23 -25.87 7.33
CA MET A 311 -10.64 -25.22 8.58
C MET A 311 -12.15 -25.04 8.65
N ARG A 312 -12.78 -24.59 7.56
CA ARG A 312 -14.24 -24.38 7.51
C ARG A 312 -15.01 -25.64 7.84
N ILE A 313 -14.61 -26.80 7.32
CA ILE A 313 -15.33 -28.04 7.61
C ILE A 313 -15.09 -28.53 9.03
N ILE A 314 -13.89 -28.32 9.60
CA ILE A 314 -13.62 -28.63 11.01
C ILE A 314 -14.51 -27.78 11.91
N PHE A 315 -14.60 -26.47 11.68
CA PHE A 315 -15.50 -25.58 12.41
C PHE A 315 -16.97 -26.04 12.30
N ALA A 316 -17.44 -26.34 11.08
CA ALA A 316 -18.81 -26.81 10.86
C ALA A 316 -19.11 -28.12 11.61
N ARG A 317 -18.13 -29.03 11.71
CA ARG A 317 -18.28 -30.27 12.48
C ARG A 317 -18.40 -29.99 13.97
N LEU A 318 -17.46 -29.23 14.52
CA LEU A 318 -17.42 -28.95 15.96
C LEU A 318 -18.63 -28.12 16.43
N ALA A 319 -19.15 -27.26 15.55
CA ALA A 319 -20.36 -26.46 15.77
C ALA A 319 -21.68 -27.23 15.54
N ASN A 320 -21.63 -28.52 15.18
CA ASN A 320 -22.80 -29.32 14.83
C ASN A 320 -23.69 -28.64 13.75
N ASN A 321 -23.07 -28.08 12.71
CA ASN A 321 -23.80 -27.32 11.70
C ASN A 321 -24.79 -28.24 10.94
N PRO A 322 -26.10 -27.93 10.91
CA PRO A 322 -27.10 -28.76 10.23
C PRO A 322 -26.91 -28.85 8.70
N LYS A 323 -26.06 -27.99 8.12
CA LYS A 323 -25.71 -27.98 6.70
C LYS A 323 -24.37 -28.68 6.40
N TYR A 324 -23.78 -29.38 7.36
CA TYR A 324 -22.46 -30.00 7.25
C TYR A 324 -22.27 -30.81 5.95
N ASP A 325 -23.17 -31.74 5.64
CA ASP A 325 -23.03 -32.59 4.44
C ASP A 325 -23.13 -31.79 3.13
N LYS A 326 -23.98 -30.74 3.13
CA LYS A 326 -24.09 -29.82 1.99
C LYS A 326 -22.80 -29.01 1.82
N LEU A 327 -22.19 -28.57 2.93
CA LEU A 327 -20.92 -27.85 2.92
C LEU A 327 -19.78 -28.72 2.36
N ILE A 328 -19.71 -30.02 2.69
CA ILE A 328 -18.71 -30.92 2.09
C ILE A 328 -18.82 -30.87 0.57
N THR A 329 -20.02 -31.10 0.05
CA THR A 329 -20.28 -31.14 -1.40
C THR A 329 -19.93 -29.81 -2.07
N GLN A 330 -20.25 -28.69 -1.43
CA GLN A 330 -19.96 -27.35 -1.94
C GLN A 330 -18.44 -27.08 -1.98
N LEU A 331 -17.75 -27.32 -0.86
CA LEU A 331 -16.31 -27.07 -0.75
C LEU A 331 -15.50 -27.96 -1.72
N GLU A 332 -15.98 -29.17 -1.97
CA GLU A 332 -15.38 -30.09 -2.93
C GLU A 332 -15.64 -29.67 -4.39
N ARG A 333 -16.83 -29.17 -4.74
CA ARG A 333 -17.14 -28.82 -6.13
C ARG A 333 -16.60 -27.45 -6.58
N ASP A 334 -16.57 -26.46 -5.69
CA ASP A 334 -16.57 -25.06 -6.11
C ASP A 334 -15.22 -24.35 -6.10
N MET A 335 -14.08 -25.01 -5.85
CA MET A 335 -12.87 -24.27 -5.45
C MET A 335 -11.56 -24.67 -6.12
N ASN A 336 -10.78 -23.64 -6.49
CA ASN A 336 -9.32 -23.62 -6.49
C ASN A 336 -8.89 -23.58 -5.01
N TRP A 337 -8.27 -24.64 -4.48
CA TRP A 337 -7.88 -24.75 -3.06
C TRP A 337 -6.55 -24.02 -2.78
N GLY A 338 -5.97 -23.38 -3.79
CA GLY A 338 -4.75 -22.59 -3.69
C GLY A 338 -3.60 -23.46 -3.21
N ALA A 339 -2.94 -23.03 -2.13
CA ALA A 339 -1.83 -23.77 -1.54
C ALA A 339 -2.20 -25.19 -1.05
N ASN A 340 -3.50 -25.54 -0.99
CA ASN A 340 -3.97 -26.87 -0.61
C ASN A 340 -4.32 -27.78 -1.80
N ASP A 341 -4.20 -27.32 -3.05
CA ASP A 341 -4.60 -28.10 -4.23
C ASP A 341 -3.83 -29.44 -4.34
N GLU A 342 -2.53 -29.44 -4.03
CA GLU A 342 -1.69 -30.64 -4.13
C GLU A 342 -2.03 -31.72 -3.08
N PHE A 343 -2.51 -31.31 -1.90
CA PHE A 343 -2.87 -32.21 -0.80
C PHE A 343 -4.34 -32.62 -0.84
N ARG A 344 -5.17 -31.93 -1.62
CA ARG A 344 -6.61 -32.11 -1.63
C ARG A 344 -7.01 -33.56 -1.87
N ALA A 345 -6.46 -34.21 -2.90
CA ALA A 345 -6.86 -35.57 -3.28
C ALA A 345 -6.54 -36.63 -2.20
N THR A 346 -5.51 -36.41 -1.38
CA THR A 346 -5.01 -37.37 -0.39
C THR A 346 -5.47 -37.04 1.03
N GLU A 347 -5.49 -35.78 1.43
CA GLU A 347 -5.77 -35.34 2.80
C GLU A 347 -7.26 -35.03 3.04
N TRP A 348 -8.00 -34.54 2.04
CA TRP A 348 -9.42 -34.24 2.21
C TRP A 348 -10.25 -35.46 2.62
N PRO A 349 -10.15 -36.63 1.96
CA PRO A 349 -10.90 -37.82 2.37
C PRO A 349 -10.51 -38.31 3.77
N LYS A 350 -9.23 -38.16 4.15
CA LYS A 350 -8.75 -38.52 5.50
C LYS A 350 -9.39 -37.62 6.55
N LEU A 351 -9.44 -36.31 6.31
CA LEU A 351 -10.08 -35.35 7.19
C LEU A 351 -11.56 -35.68 7.38
N LEU A 352 -12.31 -35.89 6.30
CA LEU A 352 -13.74 -36.22 6.40
C LEU A 352 -13.99 -37.51 7.21
N LYS A 353 -13.18 -38.54 6.98
CA LYS A 353 -13.26 -39.80 7.74
C LYS A 353 -12.90 -39.61 9.22
N TYR A 354 -11.94 -38.73 9.52
CA TYR A 354 -11.60 -38.39 10.91
C TYR A 354 -12.76 -37.67 11.60
N LEU A 355 -13.33 -36.66 10.94
CA LEU A 355 -14.42 -35.84 11.50
C LEU A 355 -15.70 -36.63 11.82
N GLN A 356 -15.95 -37.75 11.14
CA GLN A 356 -17.04 -38.68 11.48
C GLN A 356 -16.94 -39.24 12.91
N LYS A 357 -15.73 -39.30 13.48
CA LYS A 357 -15.46 -39.82 14.83
C LYS A 357 -15.33 -38.73 15.89
N VAL A 358 -15.32 -37.47 15.48
CA VAL A 358 -15.21 -36.31 16.38
C VAL A 358 -16.60 -35.97 16.91
N GLU A 359 -16.72 -35.87 18.23
CA GLU A 359 -17.91 -35.36 18.92
C GLU A 359 -17.98 -33.83 18.81
N SER A 360 -19.19 -33.28 18.67
CA SER A 360 -19.41 -31.83 18.71
C SER A 360 -19.12 -31.27 20.10
N LEU A 361 -18.59 -30.05 20.18
CA LEU A 361 -18.17 -29.46 21.46
C LEU A 361 -19.34 -28.97 22.33
N GLU A 362 -20.54 -28.81 21.76
CA GLU A 362 -21.74 -28.46 22.53
C GLU A 362 -22.92 -29.33 22.08
N SER A 363 -23.29 -30.26 22.95
CA SER A 363 -24.61 -30.90 22.99
C SER A 363 -25.04 -30.96 24.45
N ASN A 364 -25.29 -29.81 25.06
CA ASN A 364 -26.01 -29.69 26.33
C ASN A 364 -26.70 -28.31 26.33
N ASP A 365 -28.01 -28.32 26.11
CA ASP A 365 -28.91 -27.22 26.43
C ASP A 365 -28.89 -26.89 27.93
#